data_AF-A0A2E3MWA7-F1
#
_entry.id   AF-A0A2E3MWA7-F1
#
_cell.length_a   1.000
_cell.length_b   1.000
_cell.length_c   1.000
_cell.angle_alpha   90.00
_cell.angle_beta   90.00
_cell.angle_gamma   90.00
#
_symmetry.space_group_name_H-M   'P 1'
#
loop_
_entity.id
_entity.type
_entity.pdbx_description
1 polymer ?
#
loop_
_entity_poly.entity_id
_entity_poly.type
_entity_poly.pdbx_seq_one_letter_code
_entity_poly.pdbx_strand_id
1 'polypeptide(L)' 'MNNAPLYTPQALPFNELWYLLPLFVAICLVFGATRDENWPGILFHALQNARWIALFVLVVFSILYAVSWAV' A
#
# COMPACT_ATOMS: atom_id res chain seq x y z
N MET A 1 10.04 -6.28 38.97
CA MET A 1 9.48 -6.90 37.75
C MET A 1 8.77 -5.79 37.00
N ASN A 2 9.36 -5.28 35.92
CA ASN A 2 8.83 -4.14 35.18
C ASN A 2 7.70 -4.63 34.27
N ASN A 3 6.47 -4.27 34.61
CA ASN A 3 5.23 -4.52 33.87
C ASN A 3 5.00 -3.48 32.75
N ALA A 4 6.08 -3.06 32.06
CA ALA A 4 5.96 -2.14 30.94
C ALA A 4 5.21 -2.84 29.79
N PRO A 5 4.16 -2.23 29.22
CA PRO A 5 3.45 -2.83 28.10
C PRO A 5 4.40 -2.96 26.92
N LEU A 6 4.60 -4.20 26.44
CA LEU A 6 5.49 -4.53 25.32
C LEU A 6 5.00 -4.02 23.96
N TYR A 7 3.84 -3.33 23.93
CA TYR A 7 3.24 -2.80 22.72
C TYR A 7 2.35 -1.59 23.05
N THR A 8 2.90 -0.38 22.97
CA THR A 8 2.10 0.82 22.74
C THR A 8 1.99 0.96 21.22
N PRO A 9 0.80 0.85 20.60
CA PRO A 9 0.66 1.13 19.18
C PRO A 9 0.99 2.61 18.96
N GLN A 10 2.24 2.88 18.59
CA GLN A 10 2.68 4.19 18.18
C GLN A 10 2.12 4.39 16.78
N ALA A 11 1.15 5.29 16.63
CA ALA A 11 0.79 5.76 15.31
C ALA A 11 2.07 6.27 14.64
N LEU A 12 2.42 5.69 13.48
CA LEU A 12 3.59 6.12 12.71
C LEU A 12 3.50 7.64 12.54
N PRO A 13 4.54 8.41 12.87
CA PRO A 13 4.53 9.84 12.65
C PRO A 13 4.20 10.08 11.17
N PHE A 14 3.37 11.08 10.87
CA PHE A 14 2.85 11.35 9.51
C PHE A 14 3.95 11.36 8.43
N ASN A 15 5.17 11.75 8.81
CA ASN A 15 6.33 11.77 7.93
C ASN A 15 6.76 10.38 7.40
N GLU A 16 6.49 9.31 8.15
CA GLU A 16 6.88 7.95 7.77
C GLU A 16 5.92 7.32 6.74
N LEU A 17 4.68 7.79 6.65
CA LEU A 17 3.74 7.34 5.63
C LEU A 17 4.22 7.65 4.20
N TRP A 18 5.07 8.68 4.05
CA TRP A 18 5.69 9.02 2.76
C TRP A 18 6.60 7.91 2.22
N TYR A 19 7.17 7.06 3.08
CA TYR A 19 7.96 5.91 2.62
C TYR A 19 7.13 4.83 1.93
N LEU A 20 5.81 4.85 2.10
CA LEU A 20 4.90 3.89 1.48
C LEU A 20 4.81 4.10 -0.04
N LEU A 21 4.96 5.34 -0.52
CA LEU A 21 4.89 5.67 -1.94
C LEU A 21 6.05 5.09 -2.78
N PRO A 22 7.33 5.32 -2.45
CA PRO A 22 8.44 4.71 -3.19
C PRO A 22 8.46 3.19 -3.04
N LEU A 23 8.09 2.66 -1.86
CA LEU A 23 7.98 1.22 -1.64
C LEU A 23 6.92 0.59 -2.56
N PHE A 24 5.75 1.22 -2.66
CA PHE A 24 4.67 0.78 -3.54
C PHE A 24 5.08 0.79 -5.02
N VAL A 25 5.76 1.84 -5.46
CA VAL A 25 6.29 1.93 -6.84
C VAL A 25 7.31 0.82 -7.11
N ALA A 26 8.23 0.58 -6.17
CA ALA A 26 9.24 -0.47 -6.32
C ALA A 26 8.60 -1.87 -6.44
N ILE A 27 7.62 -2.20 -5.60
CA ILE A 27 6.92 -3.49 -5.65
C ILE A 27 6.22 -3.71 -7.00
N CYS A 28 5.52 -2.69 -7.50
CA CYS A 28 4.81 -2.79 -8.79
C CYS A 28 5.79 -2.95 -9.95
N LEU A 29 6.91 -2.23 -9.93
CA LEU A 29 7.93 -2.30 -10.98
C LEU A 29 8.64 -3.65 -10.98
N VAL A 30 9.04 -4.16 -9.81
CA VAL A 30 9.67 -5.49 -9.68
C VAL A 30 8.76 -6.59 -10.22
N PHE A 31 7.46 -6.54 -9.87
CA PHE A 31 6.49 -7.50 -10.39
C PHE A 31 6.37 -7.45 -11.92
N GLY A 32 6.36 -6.25 -12.51
CA GLY A 32 6.36 -6.07 -13.97
C GLY A 32 7.63 -6.62 -14.62
N ALA A 33 8.79 -6.30 -14.03
CA ALA A 33 10.11 -6.70 -14.54
C ALA A 33 10.37 -8.21 -14.45
N THR A 34 9.77 -8.91 -13.49
CA THR A 34 9.86 -10.39 -13.43
C THR A 34 9.00 -11.09 -14.45
N ARG A 35 8.00 -10.41 -15.02
CA ARG A 35 7.02 -11.01 -15.95
C ARG A 35 7.34 -10.73 -17.41
N ASP A 36 7.88 -9.55 -17.70
CA ASP A 36 8.24 -9.13 -19.05
C ASP A 36 9.65 -8.55 -19.08
N GLU A 37 10.38 -8.89 -20.14
CA GLU A 37 11.74 -8.37 -20.37
C GLU A 37 11.71 -7.10 -21.23
N ASN A 38 10.59 -6.84 -21.91
CA ASN A 38 10.41 -5.68 -22.77
C ASN A 38 9.92 -4.48 -21.95
N TRP A 39 10.66 -3.36 -21.98
CA TRP A 39 10.37 -2.14 -21.23
C TRP A 39 8.90 -1.65 -21.25
N PRO A 40 8.22 -1.61 -22.41
CA PRO A 40 6.80 -1.22 -22.47
C PRO A 40 5.89 -2.21 -21.75
N GLY A 41 6.19 -3.51 -21.82
CA GLY A 41 5.45 -4.58 -21.14
C GLY A 41 5.60 -4.48 -19.62
N ILE A 42 6.82 -4.21 -19.14
CA ILE A 42 7.12 -3.99 -17.71
C ILE A 42 6.22 -2.90 -17.13
N LEU A 43 6.20 -1.73 -17.78
CA LEU A 43 5.40 -0.59 -17.32
C LEU A 43 3.91 -0.89 -17.39
N PHE A 44 3.43 -1.55 -18.45
CA PHE A 44 2.03 -1.91 -18.58
C PHE A 44 1.57 -2.84 -17.45
N HIS A 45 2.32 -3.90 -17.17
CA HIS A 45 1.99 -4.84 -16.10
C HIS A 45 2.16 -4.25 -14.70
N ALA A 46 3.18 -3.41 -14.49
CA ALA A 46 3.37 -2.67 -13.25
C ALA A 46 2.20 -1.73 -12.96
N LEU A 47 1.76 -0.94 -13.95
CA LEU A 47 0.62 -0.01 -13.82
C LEU A 47 -0.70 -0.77 -13.65
N GLN A 48 -0.90 -1.86 -14.38
CA GLN A 48 -2.08 -2.70 -14.22
C GLN A 48 -2.18 -3.24 -12.79
N ASN A 49 -1.06 -3.68 -12.21
CA ASN A 49 -1.00 -4.17 -10.83
C ASN A 49 -1.25 -3.02 -9.83
N ALA A 50 -0.57 -1.89 -10.01
CA ALA A 50 -0.75 -0.70 -9.17
C ALA A 50 -2.22 -0.26 -9.13
N ARG A 51 -2.90 -0.26 -10.28
CA ARG A 51 -4.31 0.07 -10.40
C ARG A 51 -5.20 -0.87 -9.59
N TRP A 52 -4.97 -2.18 -9.66
CA TRP A 52 -5.76 -3.17 -8.92
C TRP A 52 -5.55 -3.05 -7.41
N ILE A 53 -4.32 -2.86 -6.95
CA ILE A 53 -4.02 -2.67 -5.52
C ILE A 53 -4.67 -1.38 -5.01
N ALA A 54 -4.51 -0.27 -5.73
CA ALA A 54 -5.09 1.01 -5.36
C ALA A 54 -6.63 0.93 -5.30
N LEU A 55 -7.26 0.27 -6.28
CA LEU A 55 -8.71 0.04 -6.28
C LEU A 55 -9.15 -0.78 -5.07
N PHE A 56 -8.44 -1.86 -4.74
CA PHE A 56 -8.79 -2.70 -3.60
C PHE A 56 -8.73 -1.92 -2.28
N VAL A 57 -7.63 -1.19 -2.04
CA VAL A 57 -7.47 -0.35 -0.84
C VAL A 57 -8.55 0.73 -0.79
N LEU A 58 -8.85 1.36 -1.92
CA LEU A 58 -9.88 2.40 -2.01
C LEU A 58 -11.29 1.85 -1.73
N VAL A 59 -11.62 0.65 -2.20
CA VAL A 59 -12.91 0.00 -1.91
C VAL A 59 -13.03 -0.28 -0.41
N VAL A 60 -12.01 -0.87 0.21
CA VAL A 60 -12.01 -1.14 1.65
C VAL A 60 -12.13 0.16 2.44
N PHE A 61 -11.33 1.17 2.10
CA PHE A 61 -11.40 2.50 2.71
C PHE A 61 -12.80 3.10 2.57
N SER A 62 -13.43 3.00 1.40
CA SER A 62 -14.77 3.55 1.15
C SER A 62 -15.83 2.87 2.02
N ILE A 63 -15.74 1.55 2.19
CA ILE A 63 -16.65 0.79 3.06
C ILE A 63 -16.45 1.22 4.52
N LEU A 64 -15.21 1.26 5.00
CA LEU A 64 -14.89 1.68 6.36
C LEU A 64 -15.33 3.12 6.63
N TYR A 65 -15.11 4.01 5.67
CA TYR A 65 -15.56 5.39 5.74
C TYR A 65 -17.09 5.44 5.84
N ALA A 66 -17.82 4.77 4.96
CA ALA A 66 -19.29 4.72 5.00
C ALA A 66 -19.83 4.17 6.33
N VAL A 67 -19.22 3.11 6.87
CA VAL A 67 -19.59 2.57 8.19
C VAL A 67 -19.29 3.55 9.31
N SER A 68 -18.18 4.29 9.24
CA SER A 68 -17.83 5.33 10.23
C SER A 68 -18.84 6.48 10.28
N TRP A 69 -19.61 6.74 9.21
CA TRP A 69 -20.71 7.70 9.25
C TRP A 69 -22.01 7.11 9.80
N ALA A 70 -22.13 5.77 9.78
CA ALA A 70 -23.32 5.07 10.26
C ALA A 70 -23.25 4.73 11.76
N VAL A 71 -22.05 4.76 12.35
CA VAL A 71 -21.78 4.60 13.79
C VAL A 71 -21.75 5.98 14.46
#